data_AF-A0A0G1WF10-F1
#
_entry.id   AF-A0A0G1WF10-F1
#
_cell.length_a   1.000
_cell.length_b   1.000
_cell.length_c   1.000
_cell.angle_alpha   90.00
_cell.angle_beta   90.00
_cell.angle_gamma   90.00
#
_symmetry.space_group_name_H-M   'P 1'
#
loop_
_entity.id
_entity.type
_entity.pdbx_description
1 polymer ?
#
loop_
_entity_poly.entity_id
_entity_poly.type
_entity_poly.pdbx_seq_one_letter_code
_entity_poly.pdbx_strand_id
1 'polypeptide(L)'
;MFKSLTLPLISIFLTLLLVITYWLTRTTQPPQTSPTSSVLSLSSDNYLPFTKDLLSSDRRPKKILFFYANWCPTCRPVDQELAQASLPLDLLVVRVNYNDSDTDLDEKALAEKYHITYQHTFVLLDSNGDPLKSWNGGGLNEILSNLN
;
A
#
# COMPACT_ATOMS: atom_id res chain seq x y z
N MET A 1 46.60 -58.42 28.26
CA MET A 1 46.22 -57.15 27.59
C MET A 1 44.70 -57.04 27.59
N PHE A 2 44.07 -56.26 28.47
CA PHE A 2 42.74 -55.69 28.25
C PHE A 2 42.63 -54.43 29.10
N LYS A 3 42.71 -53.26 28.44
CA LYS A 3 42.46 -51.95 29.06
C LYS A 3 40.94 -51.77 29.13
N SER A 4 40.40 -51.70 30.34
CA SER A 4 39.01 -51.30 30.59
C SER A 4 38.87 -49.81 30.30
N LEU A 5 38.10 -49.48 29.26
CA LEU A 5 37.77 -48.12 28.87
C LEU A 5 36.34 -47.84 29.31
N THR A 6 36.16 -47.39 30.55
CA THR A 6 34.88 -46.87 31.05
C THR A 6 34.72 -45.43 30.55
N LEU A 7 34.03 -45.24 29.42
CA LEU A 7 33.57 -43.90 29.03
C LEU A 7 32.52 -43.40 30.03
N PRO A 8 32.63 -42.14 30.52
CA PRO A 8 31.73 -41.63 31.54
C PRO A 8 30.39 -41.23 30.91
N LEU A 9 29.31 -41.88 31.35
CA LEU A 9 27.90 -41.51 31.12
C LEU A 9 27.56 -40.04 31.47
N ILE A 10 28.48 -39.32 32.13
CA ILE A 10 28.36 -37.92 32.55
C ILE A 10 28.44 -36.94 31.36
N SER A 11 29.13 -37.30 30.27
CA SER A 11 29.33 -36.39 29.12
C SER A 11 28.09 -36.19 28.25
N ILE A 12 27.24 -37.22 28.16
CA ILE A 12 26.02 -37.18 27.34
C ILE A 12 24.93 -36.33 28.01
N PHE A 13 24.85 -36.35 29.34
CA PHE A 13 23.89 -35.52 30.09
C PHE A 13 24.22 -34.03 30.04
N LEU A 14 25.51 -33.66 30.09
CA LEU A 14 25.93 -32.25 30.05
C LEU A 14 25.67 -31.61 28.69
N THR A 15 25.86 -32.36 27.61
CA THR A 15 25.59 -31.88 26.24
C THR A 15 24.10 -31.74 25.96
N LEU A 16 23.26 -32.65 26.47
CA LEU A 16 21.80 -32.52 26.36
C LEU A 16 21.28 -31.28 27.12
N LEU A 17 21.83 -31.00 28.31
CA LEU A 17 21.46 -29.82 29.11
C LEU A 17 21.90 -28.50 28.44
N LEU A 18 23.08 -28.48 27.81
CA LEU A 18 23.56 -27.33 27.04
C LEU A 18 22.73 -27.09 25.77
N VAL A 19 22.31 -28.16 25.08
CA VAL A 19 21.42 -28.05 23.92
C VAL A 19 20.03 -27.53 24.33
N ILE A 20 19.45 -28.03 25.43
CA ILE A 20 18.14 -27.58 25.93
C ILE A 20 18.18 -26.10 26.36
N THR A 21 19.21 -25.70 27.10
CA THR A 21 19.39 -24.29 27.52
C THR A 21 19.67 -23.37 26.34
N TYR A 22 20.37 -23.83 25.30
CA TYR A 22 20.57 -23.11 24.05
C TYR A 22 19.27 -22.92 23.26
N TRP A 23 18.39 -23.93 23.21
CA TRP A 23 17.07 -23.80 22.57
C TRP A 23 16.11 -22.91 23.39
N LEU A 24 16.13 -22.99 24.72
CA LEU A 24 15.33 -22.14 25.61
C LEU A 24 15.73 -20.65 25.53
N THR A 25 17.00 -20.34 25.25
CA THR A 25 17.49 -18.95 25.16
C THR A 25 17.30 -18.32 23.77
N ARG A 26 16.94 -19.09 22.74
CA ARG A 26 16.78 -18.59 21.35
C ARG A 26 15.44 -17.93 21.04
N THR A 27 14.44 -17.97 21.93
CA THR A 27 13.07 -17.53 21.59
C THR A 27 12.75 -16.07 21.89
N THR A 28 13.74 -15.26 22.27
CA THR A 28 13.55 -13.81 22.47
C THR A 28 14.69 -13.03 21.83
N GLN A 29 14.72 -13.04 20.50
CA GLN A 29 15.33 -11.92 19.79
C GLN A 29 14.35 -10.74 19.90
N PRO A 30 14.69 -9.64 20.59
CA PRO A 30 13.85 -8.44 20.57
C PRO A 30 13.68 -8.01 19.11
N PRO A 31 12.49 -7.55 18.69
CA PRO A 31 12.28 -7.09 17.32
C PRO A 31 13.35 -6.05 17.01
N GLN A 32 14.13 -6.30 15.96
CA GLN A 32 15.22 -5.42 15.57
C GLN A 32 14.63 -4.09 15.08
N THR A 33 14.58 -3.11 15.96
CA THR A 33 14.47 -1.70 15.60
C THR A 33 15.79 -1.29 14.96
N SER A 34 15.90 -1.48 13.66
CA SER A 34 16.95 -0.87 12.85
C SER A 34 16.66 0.64 12.72
N PRO A 35 17.58 1.54 13.11
CA PRO A 35 17.44 2.96 12.84
C PRO A 35 18.01 3.23 11.44
N THR A 36 17.17 3.30 10.42
CA THR A 36 17.62 3.77 9.10
C THR A 36 16.48 4.46 8.36
N SER A 37 16.53 5.79 8.43
CA SER A 37 16.31 6.72 7.32
C SER A 37 15.16 6.44 6.36
N SER A 38 14.03 7.10 6.59
CA SER A 38 13.20 7.82 5.60
C SER A 38 13.36 7.45 4.11
N VAL A 39 13.21 6.18 3.76
CA VAL A 39 12.80 5.76 2.41
C VAL A 39 11.29 5.69 2.44
N LEU A 40 10.66 6.47 1.56
CA LEU A 40 9.29 6.28 1.11
C LEU A 40 9.04 4.76 0.95
N SER A 41 8.39 4.15 1.93
CA SER A 41 8.02 2.73 1.86
C SER A 41 6.86 2.63 0.87
N LEU A 42 7.16 2.49 -0.42
CA LEU A 42 6.14 2.39 -1.43
C LEU A 42 5.37 1.07 -1.23
N SER A 43 4.04 1.17 -1.06
CA SER A 43 3.12 0.04 -0.93
C SER A 43 2.14 0.01 -2.10
N SER A 44 1.77 -1.18 -2.55
CA SER A 44 0.70 -1.41 -3.54
C SER A 44 -0.70 -1.00 -3.04
N ASP A 45 -0.83 -0.65 -1.77
CA ASP A 45 -2.09 -0.38 -1.08
C ASP A 45 -2.57 1.08 -1.24
N ASN A 46 -1.97 1.81 -2.18
CA ASN A 46 -2.18 3.24 -2.39
C ASN A 46 -3.00 3.55 -3.64
N TYR A 47 -3.41 2.53 -4.39
CA TYR A 47 -4.41 2.65 -5.46
C TYR A 47 -5.60 1.72 -5.15
N LEU A 48 -6.75 2.31 -4.82
CA LEU A 48 -7.92 1.57 -4.34
C LEU A 48 -9.17 1.98 -5.13
N PRO A 49 -10.11 1.05 -5.39
CA PRO A 49 -11.42 1.42 -5.91
C PRO A 49 -12.19 2.24 -4.86
N PHE A 50 -13.06 3.13 -5.34
CA PHE A 50 -13.91 3.94 -4.49
C PHE A 50 -14.84 3.06 -3.66
N THR A 51 -14.95 3.43 -2.38
CA THR A 51 -16.03 3.01 -1.49
C THR A 51 -16.40 4.21 -0.63
N LYS A 52 -17.66 4.27 -0.19
CA LYS A 52 -18.20 5.38 0.62
C LYS A 52 -17.35 5.68 1.87
N ASP A 53 -16.81 4.63 2.48
CA ASP A 53 -16.05 4.72 3.73
C ASP A 53 -14.58 5.06 3.51
N LEU A 54 -14.01 4.80 2.33
CA LEU A 54 -12.59 4.98 2.06
C LEU A 54 -12.16 6.45 2.20
N LEU A 55 -12.92 7.39 1.61
CA LEU A 55 -12.54 8.81 1.64
C LEU A 55 -12.60 9.42 3.05
N SER A 56 -13.52 8.96 3.89
CA SER A 56 -13.72 9.49 5.25
C SER A 56 -12.82 8.81 6.29
N SER A 57 -12.47 7.54 6.09
CA SER A 57 -11.63 6.78 7.02
C SER A 57 -10.13 6.97 6.77
N ASP A 58 -9.71 7.21 5.53
CA ASP A 58 -8.30 7.32 5.18
C ASP A 58 -7.67 8.64 5.68
N ARG A 59 -6.52 8.52 6.35
CA ARG A 59 -5.83 9.63 7.02
C ARG A 59 -4.65 10.21 6.25
N ARG A 60 -4.40 9.76 5.02
CA ARG A 60 -3.34 10.33 4.19
C ARG A 60 -3.67 11.78 3.83
N PRO A 61 -2.67 12.67 3.84
CA PRO A 61 -2.87 14.11 3.65
C PRO A 61 -3.24 14.47 2.21
N LYS A 62 -2.83 13.65 1.22
CA LYS A 62 -3.16 13.85 -0.19
C LYS A 62 -4.01 12.70 -0.68
N LYS A 63 -5.09 13.03 -1.38
CA LYS A 63 -5.94 12.06 -2.07
C LYS A 63 -6.15 12.51 -3.50
N ILE A 64 -6.08 11.60 -4.46
CA ILE A 64 -6.43 11.85 -5.85
C ILE A 64 -7.63 10.99 -6.21
N LEU A 65 -8.69 11.60 -6.73
CA LEU A 65 -9.78 10.88 -7.38
C LEU A 65 -9.44 10.71 -8.86
N PHE A 66 -9.37 9.48 -9.34
CA PHE A 66 -9.23 9.14 -10.75
C PHE A 66 -10.57 8.68 -11.31
N PHE A 67 -11.24 9.56 -12.04
CA PHE A 67 -12.51 9.28 -12.71
C PHE A 67 -12.25 8.43 -13.95
N TYR A 68 -12.46 7.13 -13.79
CA TYR A 68 -12.16 6.08 -14.74
C TYR A 68 -13.44 5.59 -15.43
N ALA A 69 -13.35 5.14 -16.68
CA ALA A 69 -14.44 4.44 -17.35
C ALA A 69 -13.93 3.19 -18.07
N ASN A 70 -14.61 2.06 -17.94
CA ASN A 70 -14.13 0.79 -18.52
C ASN A 70 -14.04 0.78 -20.06
N TRP A 71 -14.89 1.54 -20.74
CA TRP A 71 -14.89 1.73 -22.19
C TRP A 71 -13.80 2.70 -22.67
N CYS A 72 -13.17 3.47 -21.77
CA CYS A 72 -12.20 4.50 -22.11
C CYS A 72 -10.83 3.89 -22.49
N PRO A 73 -10.38 4.04 -23.75
CA PRO A 73 -9.15 3.40 -24.23
C PRO A 73 -7.88 3.97 -23.60
N THR A 74 -7.90 5.23 -23.16
CA THR A 74 -6.78 5.88 -22.48
C THR A 74 -6.79 5.65 -20.97
N CYS A 75 -7.92 5.27 -20.38
CA CYS A 75 -8.04 5.04 -18.95
C CYS A 75 -7.51 3.66 -18.55
N ARG A 76 -7.80 2.61 -19.33
CA ARG A 76 -7.38 1.23 -19.01
C ARG A 76 -5.86 1.05 -18.85
N PRO A 77 -4.99 1.63 -19.71
CA PRO A 77 -3.55 1.54 -19.51
C PRO A 77 -3.10 2.21 -18.21
N VAL A 78 -3.71 3.33 -17.84
CA VAL A 78 -3.38 4.07 -16.60
C VAL A 78 -3.86 3.32 -15.37
N ASP A 79 -5.04 2.69 -15.42
CA ASP A 79 -5.53 1.82 -14.35
C ASP A 79 -4.54 0.65 -14.09
N GLN A 80 -4.04 0.02 -15.15
CA GLN A 80 -3.03 -1.04 -15.06
C GLN A 80 -1.68 -0.53 -14.56
N GLU A 81 -1.25 0.65 -15.00
CA GLU A 81 -0.03 1.32 -14.54
C GLU A 81 -0.12 1.59 -13.03
N LEU A 82 -1.22 2.19 -12.56
CA LEU A 82 -1.45 2.51 -11.16
C LEU A 82 -1.56 1.27 -10.27
N ALA A 83 -2.17 0.19 -10.74
CA ALA A 83 -2.25 -1.07 -10.01
C ALA A 83 -0.88 -1.73 -9.77
N GLN A 84 0.12 -1.40 -10.58
CA GLN A 84 1.50 -1.90 -10.45
C GLN A 84 2.45 -0.83 -9.90
N ALA A 85 1.98 0.41 -9.78
CA ALA A 85 2.79 1.54 -9.39
C ALA A 85 3.12 1.47 -7.90
N SER A 86 4.35 1.89 -7.62
CA SER A 86 4.78 2.21 -6.27
C SER A 86 4.48 3.70 -6.05
N LEU A 87 3.44 4.01 -5.26
CA LEU A 87 3.00 5.38 -4.98
C LEU A 87 3.59 5.91 -3.67
N PRO A 88 3.70 7.24 -3.50
CA PRO A 88 4.10 7.85 -2.23
C PRO A 88 3.21 7.41 -1.06
N LEU A 89 3.83 7.17 0.10
CA LEU A 89 3.13 6.77 1.33
C LEU A 89 2.01 7.72 1.75
N ASP A 90 2.22 9.01 1.53
CA ASP A 90 1.32 10.10 1.90
C ASP A 90 0.23 10.38 0.85
N LEU A 91 0.18 9.57 -0.21
CA LEU A 91 -0.79 9.68 -1.29
C LEU A 91 -1.71 8.45 -1.33
N LEU A 92 -3.01 8.70 -1.39
CA LEU A 92 -4.01 7.73 -1.85
C LEU A 92 -4.52 8.13 -3.23
N VAL A 93 -4.51 7.22 -4.19
CA VAL A 93 -5.24 7.36 -5.45
C VAL A 93 -6.48 6.47 -5.39
N VAL A 94 -7.64 7.05 -5.64
CA VAL A 94 -8.94 6.37 -5.59
C VAL A 94 -9.52 6.30 -6.99
N ARG A 95 -9.75 5.10 -7.51
CA ARG A 95 -10.47 4.91 -8.77
C ARG A 95 -11.96 5.08 -8.56
N VAL A 96 -12.57 6.02 -9.27
CA VAL A 96 -14.01 6.29 -9.25
C VAL A 96 -14.55 5.96 -10.63
N ASN A 97 -15.51 5.05 -10.75
CA ASN A 97 -16.11 4.76 -12.05
C ASN A 97 -16.96 5.96 -12.52
N TYR A 98 -16.95 6.22 -13.82
CA TYR A 98 -17.60 7.37 -14.44
C TYR A 98 -18.36 6.96 -15.70
N ASN A 99 -19.68 7.08 -15.64
CA ASN A 99 -20.59 6.85 -16.77
C ASN A 99 -20.29 5.56 -17.57
N ASP A 100 -19.98 4.48 -16.87
CA ASP A 100 -19.80 3.15 -17.43
C ASP A 100 -20.77 2.12 -16.81
N SER A 101 -20.60 0.84 -17.14
CA SER A 101 -21.48 -0.23 -16.65
C SER A 101 -21.34 -0.51 -15.16
N ASP A 102 -20.24 -0.06 -14.54
CA ASP A 102 -19.89 -0.36 -13.16
C ASP A 102 -20.12 0.85 -12.23
N THR A 103 -20.53 1.99 -12.81
CA THR A 103 -20.77 3.25 -12.10
C THR A 103 -22.04 3.20 -11.24
N ASP A 104 -21.88 3.41 -9.93
CA ASP A 104 -22.99 3.46 -8.98
C ASP A 104 -23.53 4.90 -8.70
N LEU A 105 -24.47 5.02 -7.76
CA LEU A 105 -25.07 6.31 -7.39
C LEU A 105 -24.15 7.21 -6.55
N ASP A 106 -23.30 6.63 -5.70
CA ASP A 106 -22.36 7.38 -4.86
C ASP A 106 -21.22 7.95 -5.74
N GLU A 107 -20.75 7.18 -6.72
CA GLU A 107 -19.76 7.62 -7.72
C GLU A 107 -20.31 8.74 -8.62
N LYS A 108 -21.59 8.65 -9.03
CA LYS A 108 -22.28 9.75 -9.74
C LYS A 108 -22.36 11.01 -8.91
N ALA A 109 -22.77 10.90 -7.64
CA ALA A 109 -22.82 12.03 -6.73
C ALA A 109 -21.43 12.65 -6.52
N LEU A 110 -20.37 11.84 -6.52
CA LEU A 110 -18.99 12.32 -6.41
C LEU A 110 -18.56 13.08 -7.67
N ALA A 111 -18.90 12.56 -8.86
CA ALA A 111 -18.66 13.24 -10.12
C ALA A 111 -19.41 14.59 -10.18
N GLU A 112 -20.65 14.65 -9.72
CA GLU A 112 -21.42 15.89 -9.62
C GLU A 112 -20.79 16.88 -8.63
N LYS A 113 -20.41 16.41 -7.43
CA LYS A 113 -19.76 17.23 -6.38
C LYS A 113 -18.50 17.93 -6.90
N TYR A 114 -17.69 17.22 -7.68
CA TYR A 114 -16.43 17.75 -8.22
C TYR A 114 -16.56 18.24 -9.68
N HIS A 115 -17.79 18.40 -10.19
CA HIS A 115 -18.09 18.92 -11.52
C HIS A 115 -17.36 18.20 -12.66
N ILE A 116 -17.27 16.88 -12.58
CA ILE A 116 -16.59 16.05 -13.56
C ILE A 116 -17.48 15.85 -14.78
N THR A 117 -16.98 16.27 -15.93
CA THR A 117 -17.67 16.14 -17.23
C THR A 117 -16.96 15.20 -18.19
N TYR A 118 -15.85 14.60 -17.79
CA TYR A 118 -14.99 13.78 -18.63
C TYR A 118 -14.35 12.65 -17.82
N GLN A 119 -14.34 11.44 -18.36
CA GLN A 119 -13.53 10.33 -17.88
C GLN A 119 -12.05 10.61 -18.12
N HIS A 120 -11.15 9.88 -17.48
CA HIS A 120 -9.72 10.20 -17.47
C HIS A 120 -9.42 11.56 -16.80
N THR A 121 -10.20 11.91 -15.79
CA THR A 121 -10.00 13.13 -15.01
C THR A 121 -9.42 12.77 -13.65
N PHE A 122 -8.48 13.58 -13.18
CA PHE A 122 -7.89 13.47 -11.86
C PHE A 122 -8.25 14.70 -11.04
N VAL A 123 -8.59 14.50 -9.76
CA VAL A 123 -8.82 15.60 -8.81
C VAL A 123 -7.95 15.38 -7.59
N LEU A 124 -6.98 16.27 -7.38
CA LEU A 124 -6.18 16.32 -6.15
C LEU A 124 -6.98 17.03 -5.06
N LEU A 125 -7.13 16.36 -3.92
CA LEU A 125 -7.81 16.84 -2.74
C LEU A 125 -6.81 17.13 -1.62
N ASP A 126 -7.14 18.13 -0.80
CA ASP A 126 -6.47 18.36 0.48
C ASP A 126 -6.97 17.39 1.58
N SER A 127 -6.52 17.60 2.81
CA SER A 127 -6.94 16.78 3.97
C SER A 127 -8.41 16.93 4.35
N ASN A 128 -9.07 18.02 3.96
CA ASN A 128 -10.48 18.28 4.21
C ASN A 128 -11.39 17.72 3.11
N GLY A 129 -10.80 17.28 1.98
CA GLY A 129 -11.52 16.80 0.81
C GLY A 129 -11.89 17.91 -0.16
N ASP A 130 -11.31 19.10 -0.01
CA ASP A 130 -11.48 20.22 -0.93
C ASP A 130 -10.55 20.07 -2.14
N PRO A 131 -11.02 20.39 -3.36
CA PRO A 131 -10.21 20.23 -4.57
C PRO A 131 -9.13 21.31 -4.64
N LEU A 132 -7.87 20.88 -4.72
CA LEU A 132 -6.71 21.73 -4.95
C LEU A 132 -6.43 21.91 -6.45
N LYS A 133 -6.58 20.82 -7.22
CA LYS A 133 -6.30 20.81 -8.65
C LYS A 133 -7.13 19.74 -9.35
N SER A 134 -7.51 20.00 -10.60
CA SER A 134 -8.11 19.01 -11.49
C SER A 134 -7.46 19.07 -12.87
N TRP A 135 -7.26 17.93 -13.51
CA TRP A 135 -6.69 17.83 -14.85
C TRP A 135 -7.18 16.58 -15.59
N ASN A 136 -7.10 16.61 -16.92
CA ASN A 136 -7.55 15.53 -17.79
C ASN A 136 -6.37 14.87 -18.49
N GLY A 137 -6.39 13.54 -18.57
CA GLY A 137 -5.36 12.75 -19.23
C GLY A 137 -4.08 12.62 -18.42
N GLY A 138 -3.11 11.91 -19.00
CA GLY A 138 -1.82 11.62 -18.39
C GLY A 138 -1.73 10.17 -17.91
N GLY A 139 -0.83 9.94 -16.96
CA GLY A 139 -0.55 8.64 -16.33
C GLY A 139 0.21 8.88 -15.03
N LEU A 140 0.96 7.89 -14.54
CA LEU A 140 1.67 8.01 -13.27
C LEU A 140 2.59 9.24 -13.19
N ASN A 141 3.37 9.51 -14.25
CA ASN A 141 4.28 10.66 -14.27
C ASN A 141 3.54 12.00 -14.14
N GLU A 142 2.38 12.14 -14.77
CA GLU A 142 1.56 13.34 -14.67
C GLU A 142 0.93 13.45 -13.27
N ILE A 143 0.49 12.34 -12.70
CA ILE A 143 -0.01 12.31 -11.32
C ILE A 143 1.05 12.84 -10.35
N LEU A 144 2.29 12.35 -10.46
CA LEU A 144 3.39 12.75 -9.57
C LEU A 144 3.84 14.20 -9.81
N SER A 145 3.82 14.68 -11.06
CA SER A 145 4.19 16.06 -11.38
C SER A 145 3.21 17.09 -10.79
N ASN A 146 1.93 16.70 -10.64
CA ASN A 146 0.88 17.54 -10.09
C ASN A 146 0.83 17.60 -8.55
N LEU A 147 1.70 16.89 -7.83
CA LEU A 147 1.75 16.88 -6.36
C LEU A 147 2.50 18.06 -5.72
N ASN A 148 3.22 18.85 -6.52
CA ASN A 148 4.14 19.90 -6.10
C ASN A 148 3.67 21.29 -6.51
#